data_AF-A0A1W6K9A6-F1
#
_entry.id   AF-A0A1W6K9A6-F1
#
_cell.length_a   1.000
_cell.length_b   1.000
_cell.length_c   1.000
_cell.angle_alpha   90.00
_cell.angle_beta   90.00
_cell.angle_gamma   90.00
#
_symmetry.space_group_name_H-M   'P 1'
#
loop_
_entity.id
_entity.type
_entity.pdbx_description
1 polymer ?
#
loop_
_entity_poly.entity_id
_entity_poly.type
_entity_poly.pdbx_seq_one_letter_code
_entity_poly.pdbx_strand_id
1 'polypeptide(L)'
;MSKSSPSAAHLPPQWEPPDVRAIQSLASGEATPEMQRRALDFMINKVCLTYDLSYRPESDRETVFAEGRRFAGLQLVKMLNINLAAIKQAKS
;
A
#
# COMPACT_ATOMS: atom_id res chain seq x y z
N MET A 1 -25.30 12.71 -6.63
CA MET A 1 -23.91 12.21 -6.64
C MET A 1 -23.85 11.01 -5.71
N SER A 2 -23.83 9.80 -6.26
CA SER A 2 -23.76 8.57 -5.46
C SER A 2 -22.44 8.56 -4.70
N LYS A 3 -22.49 8.58 -3.36
CA LYS A 3 -21.31 8.33 -2.54
C LYS A 3 -20.89 6.89 -2.87
N SER A 4 -19.76 6.73 -3.54
CA SER A 4 -19.10 5.43 -3.68
C SER A 4 -19.03 4.81 -2.29
N SER A 5 -19.80 3.76 -2.05
CA SER A 5 -19.61 2.91 -0.87
C SER A 5 -18.13 2.53 -0.84
N PRO A 6 -17.42 2.69 0.30
CA PRO A 6 -16.05 2.19 0.38
C PRO A 6 -16.11 0.70 0.06
N SER A 7 -15.44 0.32 -1.04
CA SER A 7 -15.25 -1.08 -1.43
C SER A 7 -14.82 -1.86 -0.18
N ALA A 8 -15.49 -2.99 0.08
CA ALA A 8 -15.19 -3.83 1.23
C ALA A 8 -13.69 -4.15 1.28
N ALA A 9 -13.11 -4.21 2.48
CA ALA A 9 -11.66 -4.22 2.64
C ALA A 9 -11.03 -5.51 2.08
N HIS A 10 -11.81 -6.58 1.96
CA HIS A 10 -11.40 -7.85 1.37
C HIS A 10 -11.46 -7.89 -0.16
N LEU A 11 -12.07 -6.89 -0.81
CA LEU A 11 -12.15 -6.86 -2.27
C LEU A 11 -10.82 -6.42 -2.89
N PRO A 12 -10.50 -6.91 -4.11
CA PRO A 12 -9.35 -6.44 -4.85
C PRO A 12 -9.35 -4.92 -5.05
N PRO A 13 -8.17 -4.27 -5.02
CA PRO A 13 -8.08 -2.84 -5.24
C PRO A 13 -8.49 -2.48 -6.67
N GLN A 14 -9.12 -1.32 -6.83
CA GLN A 14 -9.31 -0.71 -8.14
C GLN A 14 -7.96 -0.26 -8.71
N TRP A 15 -7.75 -0.47 -10.00
CA TRP A 15 -6.51 -0.17 -10.70
C TRP A 15 -6.81 0.39 -12.09
N GLU A 16 -5.86 1.17 -12.60
CA GLU A 16 -5.84 1.64 -13.98
C GLU A 16 -4.69 0.96 -14.75
N PRO A 17 -4.74 0.86 -16.09
CA PRO A 17 -3.67 0.23 -16.88
C PRO A 17 -2.24 0.71 -16.55
N PRO A 18 -1.99 2.00 -16.22
CA PRO A 18 -0.67 2.46 -15.79
C PRO A 18 -0.21 1.85 -14.45
N ASP A 19 -1.10 1.49 -13.53
CA ASP A 19 -0.75 0.80 -12.27
C ASP A 19 -0.24 -0.60 -12.56
N VAL A 20 -0.98 -1.34 -13.40
CA VAL A 20 -0.61 -2.69 -13.82
C VAL A 20 0.74 -2.68 -14.52
N ARG A 21 0.94 -1.75 -15.46
CA ARG A 21 2.22 -1.61 -16.16
C ARG A 21 3.35 -1.28 -15.20
N ALA A 22 3.13 -0.37 -14.25
CA ALA A 22 4.14 -0.01 -13.26
C ALA A 22 4.56 -1.21 -12.38
N ILE A 23 3.60 -2.02 -11.93
CA ILE A 23 3.86 -3.24 -11.14
C ILE A 23 4.60 -4.29 -11.97
N GLN A 24 4.18 -4.53 -13.21
CA GLN A 24 4.84 -5.48 -14.10
C GLN A 24 6.28 -5.06 -14.42
N SER A 25 6.50 -3.78 -14.75
CA SER A 25 7.85 -3.26 -15.01
C SER A 25 8.71 -3.24 -13.74
N LEU A 26 8.12 -3.06 -12.55
CA LEU A 26 8.86 -3.18 -11.29
C LEU A 26 9.33 -4.62 -11.09
N ALA A 27 8.47 -5.60 -11.38
CA ALA A 27 8.80 -7.02 -11.28
C ALA A 27 9.87 -7.46 -12.30
N SER A 28 9.86 -6.91 -13.52
CA SER A 28 10.89 -7.20 -14.53
C SER A 28 12.20 -6.46 -14.31
N GLY A 29 12.25 -5.48 -13.41
CA GLY A 29 13.43 -4.63 -13.18
C GLY A 29 13.61 -3.51 -14.21
N GLU A 30 12.59 -3.24 -15.04
CA GLU A 30 12.63 -2.27 -16.14
C GLU A 30 11.83 -0.99 -15.84
N ALA A 31 11.29 -0.86 -14.62
CA ALA A 31 10.50 0.31 -14.23
C ALA A 31 11.32 1.61 -14.31
N THR A 32 10.82 2.58 -15.08
CA THR A 32 11.33 3.95 -15.05
C THR A 32 11.15 4.56 -13.66
N PRO A 33 11.85 5.66 -13.32
CA PRO A 33 11.69 6.30 -12.01
C PRO A 33 10.23 6.68 -11.69
N GLU A 34 9.45 7.09 -12.69
CA GLU A 34 8.02 7.41 -12.55
C GLU A 34 7.20 6.16 -12.24
N MET A 35 7.50 5.05 -12.92
CA MET A 35 6.84 3.76 -12.67
C MET A 35 7.18 3.20 -11.28
N GLN A 36 8.42 3.35 -10.82
CA GLN A 36 8.81 2.92 -9.47
C GLN A 36 8.00 3.67 -8.40
N ARG A 37 7.91 5.00 -8.52
CA ARG A 37 7.10 5.83 -7.60
C ARG A 37 5.62 5.46 -7.67
N ARG A 38 5.08 5.25 -8.87
CA ARG A 38 3.69 4.84 -9.06
C ARG A 38 3.39 3.47 -8.46
N ALA A 39 4.26 2.49 -8.68
CA ALA A 39 4.11 1.15 -8.12
C ALA A 39 4.12 1.19 -6.59
N LEU A 40 5.03 1.96 -5.99
CA LEU A 40 5.10 2.16 -4.55
C LEU A 40 3.85 2.85 -3.99
N ASP A 41 3.39 3.91 -4.66
CA ASP A 41 2.13 4.60 -4.33
C ASP A 41 0.93 3.65 -4.39
N PHE A 42 0.82 2.88 -5.47
CA PHE A 42 -0.26 1.90 -5.65
C PHE A 42 -0.24 0.83 -4.55
N MET A 43 0.92 0.28 -4.20
CA MET A 43 1.05 -0.69 -3.11
C MET A 43 0.60 -0.09 -1.76
N ILE A 44 1.08 1.10 -1.40
CA ILE A 44 0.78 1.73 -0.11
C ILE A 44 -0.69 2.19 -0.03
N ASN A 45 -1.18 2.86 -1.07
CA ASN A 45 -2.45 3.59 -1.03
C ASN A 45 -3.64 2.78 -1.54
N LYS A 46 -3.44 1.83 -2.46
CA LYS A 46 -4.53 1.02 -3.04
C LYS A 46 -4.51 -0.40 -2.52
N VAL A 47 -3.36 -1.06 -2.49
CA VAL A 47 -3.25 -2.46 -2.03
C VAL A 47 -3.28 -2.56 -0.51
N CYS A 48 -2.54 -1.72 0.21
CA CYS A 48 -2.47 -1.79 1.68
C CYS A 48 -3.47 -0.87 2.38
N LEU A 49 -4.06 0.12 1.69
CA LEU A 49 -4.94 1.13 2.29
C LEU A 49 -4.31 1.80 3.52
N THR A 50 -3.01 2.08 3.47
CA THR A 50 -2.21 2.46 4.64
C THR A 50 -2.72 3.71 5.36
N TYR A 51 -3.33 4.64 4.62
CA TYR A 51 -3.87 5.89 5.18
C TYR A 51 -5.40 5.92 5.24
N ASP A 52 -6.07 4.81 4.89
CA ASP A 52 -7.51 4.69 5.05
C ASP A 52 -7.86 4.46 6.53
N LEU A 53 -9.02 4.97 6.96
CA LEU A 53 -9.58 4.62 8.26
C LEU A 53 -10.01 3.16 8.20
N SER A 54 -9.59 2.34 9.14
CA SER A 54 -9.84 0.88 9.16
C SER A 54 -11.18 0.48 9.81
N TYR A 55 -11.75 1.34 10.64
CA TYR A 55 -12.99 1.03 11.37
C TYR A 55 -14.18 0.80 10.41
N ARG A 56 -14.86 -0.33 10.55
CA ARG A 56 -16.04 -0.74 9.78
C ARG A 56 -17.16 -1.10 10.76
N PRO A 57 -18.10 -0.17 11.07
CA PRO A 57 -19.09 -0.36 12.13
C PRO A 57 -20.04 -1.55 11.89
N GLU A 58 -20.25 -1.91 10.64
CA GLU A 58 -21.14 -3.00 10.25
C GLU A 58 -20.50 -4.40 10.39
N SER A 59 -19.18 -4.49 10.59
CA SER A 59 -18.48 -5.79 10.68
C SER A 59 -17.09 -5.68 11.30
N ASP A 60 -16.91 -6.32 12.45
CA ASP A 60 -15.60 -6.49 13.10
C ASP A 60 -14.61 -7.24 12.20
N ARG A 61 -15.09 -8.23 11.43
CA ARG A 61 -14.22 -9.01 10.52
C ARG A 61 -13.67 -8.14 9.39
N GLU A 62 -14.49 -7.22 8.86
CA GLU A 62 -14.02 -6.25 7.87
C GLU A 62 -12.98 -5.30 8.46
N THR A 63 -13.18 -4.85 9.70
CA THR A 63 -12.21 -4.03 10.43
C THR A 63 -10.88 -4.78 10.60
N VAL A 64 -10.93 -6.04 11.04
CA VAL A 64 -9.73 -6.88 11.22
C VAL A 64 -8.99 -7.07 9.90
N PHE A 65 -9.70 -7.31 8.79
CA PHE A 65 -9.06 -7.44 7.49
C PHE A 65 -8.41 -6.11 7.04
N ALA A 66 -9.11 -4.99 7.23
CA ALA A 66 -8.59 -3.65 6.91
C ALA A 66 -7.31 -3.33 7.70
N GLU A 67 -7.27 -3.66 8.99
CA GLU A 67 -6.08 -3.52 9.84
C GLU A 67 -4.91 -4.40 9.37
N GLY A 68 -5.19 -5.64 8.94
CA GLY A 68 -4.15 -6.51 8.37
C GLY A 68 -3.49 -5.90 7.13
N ARG A 69 -4.28 -5.32 6.22
CA ARG A 69 -3.75 -4.60 5.04
C ARG A 69 -2.94 -3.37 5.46
N ARG A 70 -3.47 -2.58 6.38
CA ARG A 70 -2.83 -1.37 6.90
C ARG A 70 -1.48 -1.71 7.54
N PHE A 71 -1.40 -2.79 8.31
CA PHE A 71 -0.16 -3.26 8.93
C PHE A 71 0.94 -3.52 7.90
N ALA A 72 0.64 -4.21 6.78
CA ALA A 72 1.60 -4.46 5.72
C ALA A 72 2.11 -3.15 5.09
N GLY A 73 1.20 -2.20 4.85
CA GLY A 73 1.53 -0.87 4.33
C GLY A 73 2.42 -0.06 5.26
N LEU A 74 2.16 -0.11 6.57
CA LEU A 74 2.99 0.53 7.59
C LEU A 74 4.42 -0.02 7.60
N GLN A 75 4.64 -1.30 7.26
CA GLN A 75 6.00 -1.84 7.12
C GLN A 75 6.73 -1.22 5.92
N LEU A 76 6.05 -1.03 4.79
CA LEU A 76 6.62 -0.34 3.64
C LEU A 76 6.98 1.11 4.00
N VAL A 77 6.06 1.86 4.61
CA VAL A 77 6.29 3.24 5.05
C VAL A 77 7.45 3.32 6.04
N LYS A 78 7.56 2.39 6.98
CA LYS A 78 8.71 2.30 7.89
C LYS A 78 10.01 2.16 7.12
N MET A 79 10.10 1.25 6.16
CA MET A 79 11.33 1.04 5.37
C MET A 79 11.74 2.29 4.57
N LEU A 80 10.77 3.08 4.10
CA LEU A 80 11.04 4.35 3.41
C LEU A 80 11.57 5.46 4.33
N ASN A 81 11.23 5.42 5.62
CA ASN A 81 11.56 6.48 6.58
C ASN A 81 12.68 6.08 7.56
N ILE A 82 13.16 4.84 7.50
CA ILE A 82 14.26 4.37 8.32
C ILE A 82 15.53 5.18 7.99
N ASN A 83 16.19 5.71 9.03
CA ASN A 83 17.50 6.33 8.88
C ASN A 83 18.59 5.26 8.72
N LEU A 84 19.10 5.10 7.50
CA LEU A 84 20.14 4.13 7.19
C LEU A 84 21.46 4.38 7.94
N ALA A 85 21.78 5.63 8.27
CA ALA A 85 22.99 5.95 9.03
C ALA A 85 22.92 5.43 10.46
N ALA A 86 21.74 5.54 11.10
CA ALA A 86 21.50 5.00 12.43
C ALA A 86 21.56 3.46 12.47
N ILE A 87 21.13 2.78 11.40
CA ILE A 87 21.22 1.31 11.31
C ILE A 87 22.67 0.82 11.28
N LYS A 88 23.56 1.51 10.55
CA LYS A 88 24.96 1.09 10.43
C LYS A 88 25.69 1.15 11.78
N GLN A 89 25.39 2.15 12.61
CA GLN A 89 25.98 2.33 13.94
C GLN A 89 25.51 1.30 14.97
N ALA A 90 24.28 0.78 14.85
CA ALA A 90 23.75 -0.23 15.76
C ALA A 90 24.27 -1.66 15.49
N LYS A 91 24.95 -1.88 14.34
CA LYS A 91 25.49 -3.18 13.93
C LYS A 91 27.03 -3.25 13.98
N SER A 92 27.69 -2.18 14.40
CA SER A 92 29.12 -2.09 14.67
C SER A 92 29.38 -2.15 16.17
#